data_AF-A0A3N9UM07-F1
#
_entry.id   AF-A0A3N9UM07-F1
#
_cell.length_a   1.000
_cell.length_b   1.000
_cell.length_c   1.000
_cell.angle_alpha   90.00
_cell.angle_beta   90.00
_cell.angle_gamma   90.00
#
_symmetry.space_group_name_H-M   'P 1'
#
loop_
_entity.id
_entity.type
_entity.pdbx_description
1 polymer ?
#
loop_
_entity_poly.entity_id
_entity_poly.type
_entity_poly.pdbx_seq_one_letter_code
_entity_poly.pdbx_strand_id
1 'polypeptide(L)'
;MKRGTTDSFWGGIVKAMGLVFGDIGTSPIYTLTVIFTLTKPTQHNVFGILSLVVWTMTILVTVEYAWLAMRLGRKGQGGEIVLREILVKLLKKGRLLAFAGFLSFLGVSLLLGDGVITPAIS
;
A
#
# COMPACT_ATOMS: atom_id res chain seq x y z
N MET A 1 -21.33 2.06 30.02
CA MET A 1 -20.40 0.94 29.78
C MET A 1 -20.73 0.32 28.43
N LYS A 2 -20.04 0.73 27.35
CA LYS A 2 -20.28 0.17 26.01
C LYS A 2 -19.67 -1.24 25.95
N ARG A 3 -20.50 -2.24 25.70
CA ARG A 3 -20.10 -3.65 25.51
C ARG A 3 -19.01 -3.70 24.44
N GLY A 4 -17.81 -4.14 24.81
CA GLY A 4 -16.77 -4.49 23.86
C GLY A 4 -17.29 -5.65 23.02
N THR A 5 -17.58 -5.37 21.76
CA THR A 5 -17.77 -6.40 20.75
C THR A 5 -16.49 -7.20 20.69
N THR A 6 -16.53 -8.44 21.17
CA THR A 6 -15.53 -9.46 20.86
C THR A 6 -15.64 -9.70 19.36
N ASP A 7 -14.99 -8.85 18.55
CA ASP A 7 -14.84 -9.10 17.13
C ASP A 7 -14.17 -10.48 17.02
N SER A 8 -14.87 -11.42 16.38
CA SER A 8 -14.29 -12.72 16.04
C SER A 8 -12.92 -12.49 15.40
N PHE A 9 -11.89 -13.21 15.84
CA PHE A 9 -10.53 -13.11 15.27
C PHE A 9 -10.56 -13.14 13.73
N TRP A 10 -11.40 -14.02 13.17
CA TRP A 10 -11.66 -14.10 11.74
C TRP A 10 -12.36 -12.86 11.17
N GLY A 11 -13.30 -12.28 11.91
CA GLY A 11 -13.97 -11.03 11.54
C GLY A 11 -13.00 -9.84 11.48
N GLY A 12 -12.03 -9.78 12.39
CA GLY A 12 -10.95 -8.78 12.35
C GLY A 12 -10.06 -8.92 11.11
N ILE A 13 -9.66 -10.15 10.77
CA ILE A 13 -8.86 -10.44 9.58
C ILE A 13 -9.60 -10.05 8.30
N VAL A 14 -10.87 -10.44 8.16
CA VAL A 14 -11.67 -10.12 6.98
C VAL A 14 -11.87 -8.61 6.83
N LYS A 15 -12.11 -7.89 7.94
CA LYS A 15 -12.22 -6.43 7.94
C LYS A 15 -10.90 -5.77 7.50
N ALA A 16 -9.76 -6.21 8.03
CA ALA A 16 -8.46 -5.66 7.68
C ALA A 16 -8.09 -5.95 6.22
N MET A 17 -8.35 -7.17 5.73
CA MET A 17 -8.18 -7.51 4.32
C MET A 17 -9.07 -6.65 3.43
N GLY A 18 -10.35 -6.48 3.78
CA GLY A 18 -11.29 -5.66 3.03
C GLY A 18 -10.87 -4.19 2.94
N LEU A 19 -10.29 -3.63 4.01
CA LEU A 19 -9.76 -2.27 4.01
C LEU A 19 -8.58 -2.14 3.02
N VAL A 20 -7.60 -3.04 3.11
CA VAL A 20 -6.37 -2.99 2.31
C VAL A 20 -6.66 -3.24 0.83
N PHE A 21 -7.45 -4.27 0.50
CA PHE A 21 -7.84 -4.53 -0.88
C PHE A 21 -8.80 -3.47 -1.44
N GLY A 22 -9.61 -2.84 -0.57
CA GLY A 22 -10.45 -1.70 -0.93
C GLY A 22 -9.61 -0.51 -1.36
N ASP A 23 -8.61 -0.13 -0.55
CA ASP A 23 -7.72 1.00 -0.81
C ASP A 23 -6.94 0.83 -2.12
N ILE A 24 -6.33 -0.34 -2.33
CA ILE A 24 -5.59 -0.69 -3.57
C ILE A 24 -6.49 -0.59 -4.82
N GLY A 25 -7.78 -0.89 -4.70
CA GLY A 25 -8.73 -0.91 -5.81
C GLY A 25 -9.32 0.45 -6.20
N THR A 26 -9.21 1.47 -5.33
CA THR A 26 -9.82 2.78 -5.60
C THR A 26 -9.09 3.53 -6.72
N SER A 27 -7.76 3.51 -6.78
CA SER A 27 -7.01 4.29 -7.78
C SER A 27 -7.32 3.85 -9.22
N PRO A 28 -7.35 2.54 -9.56
CA PRO A 28 -7.74 2.11 -10.90
C PRO A 28 -9.19 2.45 -11.25
N ILE A 29 -10.13 2.38 -10.30
CA ILE A 29 -11.55 2.62 -10.61
C ILE A 29 -11.79 4.08 -11.00
N TYR A 30 -11.10 5.04 -10.38
CA TYR A 30 -11.12 6.43 -10.80
C TYR A 30 -10.39 6.67 -12.12
N THR A 31 -9.36 5.88 -12.41
CA THR A 31 -8.63 6.01 -13.68
C THR A 31 -9.48 5.52 -14.85
N LEU A 32 -10.29 4.46 -14.63
CA LEU A 32 -11.18 3.92 -15.65
C LEU A 32 -12.21 4.94 -16.16
N THR A 33 -12.82 5.72 -15.27
CA THR A 33 -13.79 6.76 -15.65
C THR A 33 -13.15 7.85 -16.52
N VAL A 34 -11.90 8.24 -16.21
CA VAL A 34 -11.13 9.19 -17.03
C VAL A 34 -10.80 8.60 -18.40
N ILE A 35 -10.35 7.34 -18.46
CA ILE A 35 -9.98 6.70 -19.72
C ILE A 35 -11.19 6.60 -20.68
N PHE A 36 -12.38 6.25 -20.17
CA PHE A 36 -13.60 6.21 -20.99
C PHE A 36 -14.15 7.58 -21.36
N THR A 37 -13.73 8.64 -20.67
CA THR A 37 -14.02 10.02 -21.10
C THR A 37 -13.17 10.42 -22.31
N LEU A 38 -11.95 9.90 -22.42
CA LEU A 38 -11.01 10.18 -23.51
C LEU A 38 -11.12 9.18 -24.68
N THR A 39 -11.66 7.99 -24.43
CA THR A 39 -11.67 6.88 -25.39
C THR A 39 -13.09 6.39 -25.62
N LYS A 40 -13.48 6.23 -26.89
CA LYS A 40 -14.79 5.64 -27.21
C LYS A 40 -14.91 4.22 -26.61
N PRO A 41 -16.00 3.90 -25.87
CA PRO A 41 -16.22 2.59 -25.28
C PRO A 41 -16.66 1.58 -26.34
N THR A 42 -15.73 1.22 -27.22
CA THR A 42 -15.88 0.08 -28.14
C THR A 42 -15.53 -1.20 -27.40
N GLN A 43 -16.09 -2.34 -27.80
CA GLN A 43 -15.80 -3.64 -27.15
C GLN A 43 -14.29 -3.91 -27.07
N HIS A 44 -13.56 -3.64 -28.15
CA HIS A 44 -12.10 -3.82 -28.19
C HIS A 44 -11.37 -2.94 -27.16
N ASN A 45 -11.76 -1.67 -27.02
CA ASN A 45 -11.14 -0.77 -26.07
C ASN A 45 -11.47 -1.16 -24.62
N VAL A 46 -12.71 -1.55 -24.36
CA VAL A 46 -13.14 -1.99 -23.01
C VAL A 46 -12.32 -3.21 -22.56
N PHE A 47 -12.21 -4.24 -23.39
CA PHE A 47 -11.43 -5.43 -23.05
C PHE A 47 -9.92 -5.12 -22.94
N GLY A 48 -9.38 -4.25 -23.80
CA GLY A 48 -7.99 -3.83 -23.74
C GLY A 48 -7.65 -3.09 -22.44
N ILE A 49 -8.48 -2.13 -22.05
CA ILE A 49 -8.30 -1.35 -20.81
C ILE A 49 -8.46 -2.23 -19.57
N LEU A 50 -9.48 -3.09 -19.53
CA LEU A 50 -9.68 -4.04 -18.43
C LEU A 50 -8.49 -4.99 -18.30
N SER A 51 -7.96 -5.51 -19.42
CA SER A 51 -6.79 -6.36 -19.42
C SER A 51 -5.56 -5.62 -18.87
N LEU A 52 -5.32 -4.38 -19.30
CA LEU A 52 -4.23 -3.55 -18.79
C LEU A 52 -4.34 -3.32 -17.29
N VAL A 53 -5.53 -3.00 -16.77
CA VAL A 53 -5.74 -2.81 -15.33
C VAL A 53 -5.47 -4.09 -14.56
N VAL A 54 -6.01 -5.23 -15.03
CA VAL A 54 -5.81 -6.54 -14.38
C VAL A 54 -4.32 -6.91 -14.33
N TRP A 55 -3.61 -6.80 -15.45
CA TRP A 55 -2.18 -7.13 -15.50
C TRP A 55 -1.34 -6.16 -14.67
N THR A 56 -1.65 -4.87 -14.70
CA THR A 56 -0.95 -3.85 -13.89
C THR A 56 -1.12 -4.13 -12.40
N MET A 57 -2.35 -4.39 -11.94
CA MET A 57 -2.61 -4.72 -10.54
C MET A 57 -1.95 -6.03 -10.12
N THR A 58 -2.00 -7.06 -10.97
CA THR A 58 -1.33 -8.33 -10.70
C THR A 58 0.17 -8.15 -10.52
N ILE A 59 0.81 -7.39 -11.43
CA ILE A 59 2.26 -7.14 -11.39
C ILE A 59 2.63 -6.26 -10.18
N LEU A 60 1.92 -5.15 -9.94
CA LEU A 60 2.19 -4.27 -8.80
C LEU A 60 2.09 -5.02 -7.48
N VAL A 61 0.97 -5.70 -7.23
CA VAL A 61 0.77 -6.44 -5.98
C VAL A 61 1.83 -7.54 -5.81
N THR A 62 2.16 -8.27 -6.89
CA THR A 62 3.15 -9.34 -6.83
C THR A 62 4.57 -8.81 -6.62
N VAL A 63 4.96 -7.72 -7.28
CA VAL A 63 6.33 -7.20 -7.22
C VAL A 63 6.55 -6.34 -5.97
N GLU A 64 5.66 -5.37 -5.73
CA GLU A 64 5.79 -4.42 -4.63
C GLU A 64 5.50 -5.08 -3.28
N TYR A 65 4.44 -5.89 -3.19
CA TYR A 65 4.03 -6.45 -1.90
C TYR A 65 4.59 -7.86 -1.72
N ALA A 66 4.35 -8.78 -2.64
CA ALA A 66 4.81 -10.16 -2.42
C ALA A 66 6.34 -10.26 -2.51
N TRP A 67 6.96 -9.71 -3.55
CA TRP A 67 8.41 -9.85 -3.71
C TRP A 67 9.21 -8.91 -2.81
N LEU A 68 8.90 -7.61 -2.77
CA LEU A 68 9.65 -6.67 -1.94
C LEU A 68 9.45 -6.93 -0.44
N ALA A 69 8.21 -7.12 0.02
CA ALA A 69 7.95 -7.32 1.44
C ALA A 69 8.51 -8.67 1.94
N MET A 70 8.41 -9.74 1.14
CA MET A 70 9.01 -11.03 1.52
C MET A 70 10.54 -11.03 1.40
N ARG A 71 11.13 -10.31 0.44
CA ARG A 71 12.60 -10.28 0.26
C ARG A 71 13.30 -9.40 1.29
N LEU A 72 12.64 -8.34 1.75
CA LEU A 72 13.12 -7.52 2.87
C LEU A 72 12.89 -8.20 4.22
N GLY A 73 11.96 -9.16 4.32
CA GLY A 73 11.73 -9.95 5.52
C GLY A 73 12.76 -11.07 5.71
N ARG A 74 13.57 -11.03 6.78
CA ARG A 74 14.28 -12.21 7.28
C ARG A 74 13.51 -12.81 8.46
N LYS A 75 13.37 -14.14 8.48
CA LYS A 75 12.84 -14.94 9.60
C LYS A 75 11.41 -14.60 10.07
N GLY A 76 10.50 -14.33 9.15
CA GLY A 76 9.07 -14.22 9.49
C GLY A 76 8.66 -12.97 10.28
N GLN A 77 9.57 -12.02 10.46
CA GLN A 77 9.28 -10.65 10.89
C GLN A 77 9.27 -9.78 9.62
N GLY A 78 8.22 -8.98 9.41
CA GLY A 78 8.01 -8.22 8.17
C GLY A 78 9.22 -7.38 7.76
N GLY A 79 9.33 -7.10 6.45
CA GLY A 79 10.50 -6.42 5.87
C GLY A 79 10.86 -5.08 6.52
N GLU A 80 9.88 -4.38 7.10
CA GLU A 80 10.10 -3.15 7.87
C GLU A 80 10.93 -3.38 9.15
N ILE A 81 10.67 -4.48 9.89
CA ILE A 81 11.33 -4.82 11.16
C ILE A 81 12.79 -5.21 10.90
N VAL A 82 13.01 -5.99 9.84
CA VAL A 82 14.34 -6.44 9.42
C VAL A 82 15.15 -5.28 8.85
N LEU A 83 14.53 -4.37 8.09
CA LEU A 83 15.18 -3.15 7.62
C LEU A 83 15.54 -2.25 8.81
N ARG A 84 14.66 -2.06 9.81
CA ARG A 84 14.98 -1.31 11.03
C ARG A 84 16.14 -1.93 11.81
N GLU A 85 16.18 -3.25 11.94
CA GLU A 85 17.25 -3.95 12.67
C GLU A 85 18.61 -3.85 11.95
N ILE A 86 18.62 -3.98 10.63
CA ILE A 86 19.82 -3.82 9.79
C ILE A 86 20.27 -2.36 9.76
N LEU A 87 19.33 -1.41 9.65
CA LEU A 87 19.62 0.01 9.67
C LEU A 87 20.26 0.39 11.02
N VAL A 88 19.67 -0.01 12.15
CA VAL A 88 20.24 0.22 13.49
C VAL A 88 21.65 -0.39 13.65
N LYS A 89 21.91 -1.54 13.02
CA LYS A 89 23.26 -2.18 13.02
C LYS A 89 24.27 -1.48 12.11
N LEU A 90 23.86 -0.95 10.96
CA LEU A 90 24.71 -0.19 10.02
C LEU A 90 24.96 1.25 10.48
N LEU A 91 24.06 1.79 11.31
CA LEU A 91 24.09 3.13 11.88
C LEU A 91 25.07 3.23 13.07
N LYS A 92 26.35 2.98 12.84
CA LYS A 92 27.43 3.27 13.81
C LYS A 92 27.99 4.70 13.71
N LYS A 93 27.55 5.52 12.74
CA LYS A 93 27.99 6.92 12.57
C LYS A 93 26.81 7.89 12.65
N GLY A 94 26.81 8.75 13.67
CA GLY A 94 25.70 9.65 14.03
C GLY A 94 25.17 10.56 12.92
N ARG A 95 25.97 10.93 11.92
CA ARG A 95 25.49 11.74 10.77
C ARG A 95 24.57 10.98 9.81
N LEU A 96 24.84 9.70 9.55
CA LEU A 96 23.98 8.88 8.69
C LEU A 96 22.66 8.55 9.42
N LEU A 97 22.71 8.50 10.76
CA LEU A 97 21.56 8.29 11.65
C LEU A 97 20.63 9.49 11.64
N ALA A 98 21.20 10.69 11.72
CA ALA A 98 20.45 11.93 11.57
C ALA A 98 19.84 12.06 10.17
N PHE A 99 20.59 11.70 9.11
CA PHE A 99 20.09 11.78 7.74
C PHE A 99 19.00 10.73 7.44
N ALA A 100 19.19 9.48 7.86
CA ALA A 100 18.19 8.43 7.74
C ALA A 100 16.95 8.74 8.61
N GLY A 101 17.14 9.25 9.83
CA GLY A 101 16.04 9.70 10.69
C GLY A 101 15.26 10.86 10.08
N PHE A 102 15.95 11.83 9.49
CA PHE A 102 15.30 12.91 8.75
C PHE A 102 14.53 12.39 7.54
N LEU A 103 15.11 11.46 6.76
CA LEU A 103 14.45 10.87 5.59
C LEU A 103 13.24 10.01 5.98
N SER A 104 13.32 9.25 7.08
CA SER A 104 12.18 8.52 7.66
C SER A 104 11.10 9.48 8.17
N PHE A 105 11.48 10.58 8.83
CA PHE A 105 10.52 11.59 9.27
C PHE A 105 9.81 12.26 8.08
N LEU A 106 10.56 12.55 7.01
CA LEU A 106 10.02 13.09 5.76
C LEU A 106 9.10 12.09 5.06
N GLY A 107 9.48 10.82 5.01
CA GLY A 107 8.65 9.73 4.49
C GLY A 107 7.36 9.54 5.29
N VAL A 108 7.43 9.49 6.62
CA VAL A 108 6.25 9.41 7.51
C VAL A 108 5.37 10.64 7.37
N SER A 109 5.95 11.84 7.23
CA SER A 109 5.19 13.07 7.01
C SER A 109 4.50 13.10 5.64
N LEU A 110 5.12 12.51 4.60
CA LEU A 110 4.51 12.41 3.27
C LEU A 110 3.34 11.41 3.28
N LEU A 111 3.52 10.28 3.97
CA LEU A 111 2.49 9.25 4.15
C LEU A 111 1.31 9.74 5.00
N LEU A 112 1.60 10.46 6.09
CA LEU A 112 0.59 11.15 6.88
C LEU A 112 -0.08 12.26 6.06
N GLY A 113 0.69 12.97 5.22
CA GLY A 113 0.17 13.99 4.30
C GLY A 113 -0.79 13.39 3.29
N ASP A 114 -0.48 12.24 2.70
CA ASP A 114 -1.37 11.51 1.79
C ASP A 114 -2.64 11.07 2.51
N GLY A 115 -2.52 10.49 3.71
CA GLY A 115 -3.67 10.15 4.58
C GLY A 115 -4.52 11.36 5.02
N VAL A 116 -3.92 12.55 5.14
CA VAL A 116 -4.59 13.83 5.50
C VAL A 116 -5.08 14.60 4.27
N ILE A 117 -4.64 14.26 3.06
CA ILE A 117 -5.25 14.72 1.79
C ILE A 117 -6.46 13.86 1.43
N THR A 118 -6.55 12.64 1.96
CA THR A 118 -7.69 11.70 1.78
C THR A 118 -8.89 11.82 2.75
N PRO A 119 -9.06 12.78 3.70
CA PRO A 119 -10.20 12.76 4.62
C PRO A 119 -11.48 13.35 4.02
N ALA A 120 -11.57 13.50 2.70
CA ALA A 120 -12.75 14.07 2.06
C ALA A 120 -13.11 13.40 0.72
N ILE A 121 -13.02 12.06 0.64
CA ILE A 121 -13.87 11.30 -0.29
C ILE A 121 -14.31 10.00 0.41
N SER A 122 -15.09 10.13 1.48
CA SER A 122 -16.00 9.08 1.96
C SER A 122 -17.42 9.62 1.99
#